data_AF-A0A950X4R4-F1
#
_entry.id   AF-A0A950X4R4-F1
#
_cell.length_a   1.000
_cell.length_b   1.000
_cell.length_c   1.000
_cell.angle_alpha   90.00
_cell.angle_beta   90.00
_cell.angle_gamma   90.00
#
_symmetry.space_group_name_H-M   'P 1'
#
loop_
_entity.id
_entity.type
_entity.pdbx_description
1 polymer ?
#
loop_
_entity_poly.entity_id
_entity_poly.type
_entity_poly.pdbx_seq_one_letter_code
_entity_poly.pdbx_strand_id
1 'polypeptide(L)'
;CVLAAFALEYDLLPHTSEPSLAKSRPLIDYLYYEIMTFTTVGYGDIVPVTAPGKLLAICTALLGFTHGVTFVALVLLALGHHQPGNAQE
;
A
#
# COMPACT_ATOMS: atom_id res chain seq x y z
N CYS A 1 4.29 -9.08 -3.80
CA CYS A 1 5.46 -8.36 -3.26
C CYS A 1 5.09 -7.39 -2.14
N VAL A 2 4.20 -6.41 -2.36
CA VAL A 2 3.80 -5.46 -1.31
C VAL A 2 3.13 -6.16 -0.11
N LEU A 3 2.11 -6.99 -0.33
CA LEU A 3 1.51 -7.81 0.74
C LEU A 3 2.49 -8.80 1.39
N ALA A 4 3.54 -9.22 0.68
CA ALA A 4 4.56 -10.12 1.20
C ALA A 4 5.60 -9.38 2.05
N ALA A 5 5.93 -8.13 1.70
CA ALA A 5 6.73 -7.24 2.54
C ALA A 5 5.96 -6.90 3.82
N PHE A 6 4.66 -6.61 3.73
CA PHE A 6 3.80 -6.39 4.90
C PHE A 6 3.65 -7.63 5.78
N ALA A 7 3.49 -8.82 5.18
CA ALA A 7 3.49 -10.07 5.94
C ALA A 7 4.83 -10.31 6.65
N LEU A 8 5.96 -9.96 6.01
CA LEU A 8 7.30 -10.07 6.58
C LEU A 8 7.54 -9.05 7.71
N GLU A 9 7.04 -7.81 7.57
CA GLU A 9 7.09 -6.79 8.63
C GLU A 9 6.21 -7.15 9.84
N TYR A 10 5.06 -7.80 9.59
CA TYR A 10 4.17 -8.30 10.64
C TYR A 10 4.81 -9.45 11.44
N ASP A 11 5.55 -10.32 10.76
CA ASP A 11 6.25 -11.47 11.35
C ASP A 11 7.51 -11.05 12.15
N LEU A 12 8.10 -9.89 11.84
CA LEU A 12 9.31 -9.35 12.49
C LEU A 12 9.03 -8.52 13.76
N LEU A 13 7.78 -8.09 13.99
CA LEU A 13 7.38 -7.43 15.23
C LEU A 13 7.18 -8.48 16.34
N PRO A 14 7.59 -8.20 17.60
CA PRO A 14 7.40 -9.13 18.70
C PRO A 14 5.93 -9.49 18.80
N HIS A 15 5.64 -10.77 18.58
CA HIS A 15 4.32 -11.39 18.62
C HIS A 15 3.62 -11.09 19.96
N THR A 16 2.87 -9.98 20.03
CA THR A 16 1.77 -9.88 20.98
C THR A 16 0.64 -10.71 20.39
N SER A 17 0.48 -11.91 20.94
CA SER A 17 -0.59 -12.84 20.66
C SER A 17 -1.92 -12.24 21.13
N GLU A 18 -2.54 -11.41 20.29
CA GLU A 18 -3.94 -11.02 20.46
C GLU A 18 -4.81 -11.93 19.60
N PRO A 19 -5.49 -12.93 20.19
CA PRO A 19 -6.39 -13.80 19.45
C PRO A 19 -7.65 -12.99 19.16
N SER A 20 -7.78 -12.47 17.94
CA SER A 20 -9.09 -11.99 17.48
C SER A 20 -9.38 -12.31 16.02
N LEU A 21 -9.21 -13.59 15.69
CA LEU A 21 -9.93 -14.24 14.58
C LEU A 21 -11.47 -14.28 14.82
N ALA A 22 -12.01 -13.56 15.82
CA ALA A 22 -13.39 -13.66 16.28
C ALA A 22 -14.35 -12.57 15.76
N LYS A 23 -13.96 -11.73 14.79
CA LYS A 23 -14.91 -10.77 14.20
C LYS A 23 -14.57 -10.52 12.74
N SER A 24 -15.37 -11.07 11.84
CA SER A 24 -15.24 -10.91 10.39
C SER A 24 -15.45 -9.45 9.87
N ARG A 25 -15.54 -8.47 10.77
CA ARG A 25 -15.75 -7.04 10.46
C ARG A 25 -14.47 -6.19 10.59
N PRO A 26 -13.71 -6.22 11.70
CA PRO A 26 -12.47 -5.43 11.85
C PRO A 26 -11.38 -5.72 10.80
N LEU A 27 -11.30 -6.94 10.26
CA LEU A 27 -10.29 -7.24 9.23
C LEU A 27 -10.60 -6.56 7.89
N ILE A 28 -11.88 -6.52 7.50
CA ILE A 28 -12.32 -5.79 6.30
C ILE A 28 -12.08 -4.29 6.50
N ASP A 29 -12.37 -3.76 7.68
CA ASP A 29 -12.20 -2.34 8.02
C ASP A 29 -10.71 -1.94 8.00
N TYR A 30 -9.84 -2.82 8.50
CA TYR A 30 -8.39 -2.64 8.47
C TYR A 30 -7.84 -2.67 7.04
N LEU A 31 -8.22 -3.67 6.24
CA LEU A 31 -7.82 -3.77 4.84
C LEU A 31 -8.34 -2.58 4.02
N TYR A 32 -9.56 -2.14 4.27
CA TYR A 32 -10.11 -0.95 3.65
C TYR A 32 -9.25 0.28 4.00
N TYR A 33 -8.99 0.53 5.28
CA TYR A 33 -8.12 1.62 5.71
C TYR A 33 -6.75 1.56 5.04
N GLU A 34 -6.15 0.37 4.98
CA GLU A 34 -4.83 0.15 4.39
C GLU A 34 -4.83 0.40 2.88
N ILE A 35 -5.80 -0.13 2.14
CA ILE A 35 -5.96 0.11 0.69
C ILE A 35 -6.18 1.59 0.42
N MET A 36 -7.02 2.25 1.20
CA MET A 36 -7.35 3.67 1.07
C MET A 36 -6.15 4.57 1.36
N THR A 37 -5.31 4.19 2.32
CA THR A 37 -4.06 4.88 2.65
C THR A 37 -3.00 4.62 1.58
N PHE A 38 -2.86 3.38 1.11
CA PHE A 38 -1.91 2.98 0.07
C PHE A 38 -2.21 3.63 -1.28
N THR A 39 -3.49 3.74 -1.64
CA THR A 39 -3.95 4.44 -2.84
C THR A 39 -3.99 5.96 -2.67
N THR A 40 -3.62 6.49 -1.49
CA THR A 40 -3.64 7.91 -1.14
C THR A 40 -5.03 8.58 -1.22
N VAL A 41 -6.11 7.79 -1.28
CA VAL A 41 -7.48 8.34 -1.36
C VAL A 41 -7.92 8.89 0.00
N GLY A 42 -7.68 8.13 1.08
CA GLY A 42 -7.84 8.58 2.47
C GLY A 42 -9.16 9.30 2.81
N TYR A 43 -10.30 8.62 2.75
CA TYR A 43 -11.60 9.22 3.10
C TYR A 43 -11.69 9.75 4.54
N GLY A 44 -10.85 9.24 5.46
CA GLY A 44 -10.77 9.71 6.85
C GLY A 44 -11.90 9.22 7.75
N ASP A 45 -12.71 8.27 7.28
CA ASP A 45 -13.75 7.56 8.03
C ASP A 45 -13.17 6.58 9.06
N ILE A 46 -12.01 5.99 8.76
CA ILE A 46 -11.24 5.14 9.67
C ILE A 46 -9.85 5.75 9.83
N VAL A 47 -9.39 5.90 11.07
CA VAL A 47 -8.07 6.45 11.40
C VAL A 47 -7.40 5.70 12.55
N PRO A 48 -6.08 5.50 12.51
CA PRO A 48 -5.34 4.82 13.57
C PRO A 48 -5.22 5.74 14.78
N VAL A 49 -5.75 5.30 15.91
CA VAL A 49 -5.66 6.04 17.18
C VAL A 49 -4.45 5.62 18.01
N THR A 50 -3.96 4.38 17.81
CA THR A 50 -2.85 3.80 18.57
C THR A 50 -1.50 4.23 18.01
N ALA A 51 -0.50 4.39 18.88
CA ALA A 51 0.87 4.72 18.49
C ALA A 51 1.46 3.75 17.43
N PRO A 52 1.39 2.42 17.59
CA PRO A 52 1.86 1.50 16.54
C PRO A 52 1.03 1.58 15.26
N GLY A 53 -0.30 1.79 15.35
CA GLY A 53 -1.15 1.94 14.17
C GLY A 53 -0.82 3.20 13.36
N LYS A 54 -0.47 4.31 14.03
CA LYS A 54 -0.02 5.55 13.37
C LYS A 54 1.32 5.35 12.65
N LEU A 55 2.24 4.60 13.26
CA LEU A 55 3.52 4.28 12.61
C LEU A 55 3.30 3.45 11.34
N LEU A 56 2.47 2.41 11.40
CA LEU A 56 2.08 1.62 10.22
C LEU A 56 1.42 2.47 9.13
N ALA A 57 0.54 3.40 9.52
CA ALA A 57 -0.08 4.34 8.59
C ALA A 57 0.93 5.24 7.86
N ILE A 58 1.95 5.71 8.58
CA ILE A 58 3.03 6.51 7.97
C ILE A 58 3.84 5.65 6.99
N CYS A 59 4.21 4.43 7.37
CA CYS A 59 4.93 3.51 6.49
C CYS A 59 4.13 3.15 5.23
N THR A 60 2.86 2.78 5.39
CA THR A 60 1.95 2.46 4.27
C THR A 60 1.74 3.63 3.32
N ALA A 61 1.61 4.86 3.83
CA ALA A 61 1.49 6.06 3.01
C ALA A 61 2.77 6.33 2.17
N LEU A 62 3.95 6.17 2.76
CA LEU A 62 5.23 6.34 2.05
C LEU A 62 5.41 5.28 0.95
N LEU A 63 5.02 4.04 1.22
CA LEU A 63 5.07 2.95 0.24
C LEU A 63 4.07 3.18 -0.90
N GLY A 64 2.85 3.62 -0.60
CA GLY A 64 1.84 3.96 -1.62
C GLY A 64 2.35 5.02 -2.60
N PHE A 65 2.94 6.09 -2.09
CA PHE A 65 3.50 7.16 -2.91
C PHE A 65 4.63 6.69 -3.83
N THR A 66 5.61 5.96 -3.28
CA THR A 66 6.76 5.48 -4.06
C THR A 66 6.34 4.47 -5.14
N HIS A 67 5.39 3.59 -4.84
CA HIS A 67 4.83 2.67 -5.81
C HIS A 67 4.02 3.37 -6.90
N GLY A 68 3.21 4.37 -6.54
CA GLY A 68 2.42 5.15 -7.50
C GLY A 68 3.31 5.86 -8.53
N VAL A 69 4.35 6.56 -8.06
CA VAL A 69 5.31 7.25 -8.93
C VAL A 69 6.05 6.26 -9.85
N THR A 70 6.51 5.14 -9.29
CA THR A 70 7.23 4.10 -10.05
C THR A 70 6.33 3.49 -11.13
N PHE A 71 5.07 3.20 -10.80
CA PHE A 71 4.11 2.63 -11.76
C PHE A 71 3.86 3.58 -12.93
N VAL A 72 3.61 4.87 -12.66
CA VAL A 72 3.42 5.88 -13.70
C VAL A 72 4.67 6.02 -14.57
N ALA A 73 5.86 6.09 -13.95
CA ALA A 73 7.11 6.19 -14.68
C ALA A 73 7.37 4.98 -15.59
N LEU A 74 7.07 3.77 -15.12
CA LEU A 74 7.20 2.55 -15.94
C LEU A 74 6.21 2.53 -17.11
N VAL A 75 4.96 2.97 -16.89
CA VAL A 75 3.97 3.07 -17.97
C VAL A 75 4.42 4.08 -19.01
N LEU A 76 4.88 5.26 -18.59
CA LEU A 76 5.40 6.29 -19.49
C LEU A 76 6.64 5.79 -20.25
N LEU A 77 7.54 5.06 -19.58
CA LEU A 77 8.70 4.45 -20.21
C LEU A 77 8.29 3.39 -21.25
N ALA A 78 7.33 2.53 -20.93
CA ALA A 78 6.81 1.52 -21.83
C ALA A 78 6.12 2.13 -23.07
N LEU A 79 5.38 3.22 -22.89
CA LEU A 79 4.74 3.95 -23.99
C LEU A 79 5.78 4.72 -24.83
N GLY A 80 6.81 5.29 -24.20
CA GLY A 80 7.92 5.94 -24.90
C GLY A 80 8.76 4.98 -25.74
N HIS A 81 8.89 3.72 -25.31
CA HIS A 81 9.50 2.66 -26.11
C HIS A 81 8.63 2.24 -27.30
N HIS A 82 7.32 2.50 -27.27
CA HIS A 82 6.39 2.27 -28.38
C HIS A 82 6.36 3.42 -29.40
N GLN A 83 7.53 3.96 -29.77
CA GLN A 83 7.65 4.68 -31.04
C GLN A 83 7.54 3.67 -32.20
N PRO A 84 6.46 3.63 -32.99
CA PRO A 84 6.59 3.13 -34.35
C PRO A 84 7.64 4.01 -35.01
N GLY A 85 8.74 3.37 -35.45
CA GLY A 85 9.88 4.07 -36.01
C GLY A 85 9.41 5.15 -36.97
N ASN A 86 9.96 6.34 -36.78
CA ASN A 86 9.89 7.44 -37.71
C ASN A 86 10.07 6.82 -39.10
N ALA A 87 8.98 6.81 -39.87
CA ALA A 87 9.04 6.49 -41.27
C ALA A 87 10.20 7.31 -41.83
N GLN A 88 11.16 6.59 -42.40
CA GLN A 88 12.28 7.14 -43.12
C GLN A 88 11.69 8.07 -44.20
N GLU A 89 11.78 9.38 -44.00
CA GLU A 89 11.59 10.39 -45.04
C GLU A 89 12.73 11.40 -44.96
#